data_AF-A0A2U8VNW2-F1
#
_entry.id   AF-A0A2U8VNW2-F1
#
_cell.length_a   1.000
_cell.length_b   1.000
_cell.length_c   1.000
_cell.angle_alpha   90.00
_cell.angle_beta   90.00
_cell.angle_gamma   90.00
#
_symmetry.space_group_name_H-M   'P 1'
#
loop_
_entity.id
_entity.type
_entity.pdbx_description
1 polymer ?
#
loop_
_entity_poly.entity_id
_entity_poly.type
_entity_poly.pdbx_seq_one_letter_code
_entity_poly.pdbx_strand_id
1 'polypeptide(L)'
;MSAAPKLDAPPRMRVDEFLVWAEGRPGRYELNAGEIVAMSPQRARHADAKFAVQTTLKSAIRRGALPCRMCLDGTTVQIDHETAYEPDALVCCGGGDLIETHIVASGALRLDPPGLDLALADLSEDDDPA
;
A
#
# COMPACT_ATOMS: atom_id res chain seq x y z
N MET A 1 -29.68 -14.54 -0.65
CA MET A 1 -28.44 -14.37 -1.43
C MET A 1 -28.75 -13.43 -2.58
N SER A 2 -28.51 -12.12 -2.41
CA SER A 2 -28.59 -11.19 -3.54
C SER A 2 -27.18 -10.97 -4.04
N ALA A 3 -26.87 -11.56 -5.20
CA ALA A 3 -25.69 -11.18 -5.96
C ALA A 3 -25.84 -9.72 -6.38
N ALA A 4 -24.87 -8.89 -6.04
CA ALA A 4 -24.76 -7.56 -6.62
C ALA A 4 -24.62 -7.71 -8.15
N PRO A 5 -25.25 -6.84 -8.95
CA PRO A 5 -25.10 -6.87 -10.39
C PRO A 5 -23.62 -6.71 -10.74
N LYS A 6 -23.09 -7.67 -11.50
CA LYS A 6 -21.74 -7.62 -12.04
C LYS A 6 -21.71 -6.46 -13.03
N LEU A 7 -21.02 -5.37 -12.69
CA LEU A 7 -20.76 -4.31 -13.67
C LEU A 7 -20.11 -4.95 -14.90
N ASP A 8 -20.63 -4.63 -16.10
CA ASP A 8 -19.91 -4.89 -17.34
C ASP A 8 -18.49 -4.32 -17.17
N ALA A 9 -17.47 -5.12 -17.51
CA ALA A 9 -16.08 -4.77 -17.19
C ALA A 9 -15.78 -3.37 -17.74
N PRO A 10 -15.43 -2.40 -16.87
CA PRO A 10 -15.16 -1.04 -17.31
C PRO A 10 -14.04 -1.05 -18.36
N PRO A 11 -14.07 -0.13 -19.34
CA PRO A 11 -12.97 0.02 -20.29
C PRO A 11 -11.65 0.16 -19.51
N ARG A 12 -10.60 -0.53 -19.98
CA ARG A 12 -9.28 -0.44 -19.35
C ARG A 12 -8.84 1.03 -19.28
N MET A 13 -8.31 1.43 -18.13
CA MET A 13 -7.90 2.80 -17.87
C MET A 13 -6.40 2.93 -17.72
N ARG A 14 -5.85 4.05 -18.16
CA ARG A 14 -4.54 4.52 -17.70
C ARG A 14 -4.67 5.15 -16.31
N VAL A 15 -3.55 5.30 -15.60
CA VAL A 15 -3.54 5.84 -14.22
C VAL A 15 -4.13 7.26 -14.15
N ASP A 16 -3.85 8.12 -15.12
CA ASP A 16 -4.42 9.47 -15.17
C ASP A 16 -5.95 9.47 -15.33
N GLU A 17 -6.48 8.58 -16.17
CA GLU A 17 -7.92 8.38 -16.34
C GLU A 17 -8.55 7.79 -15.06
N PHE A 18 -7.86 6.85 -14.42
CA PHE A 18 -8.28 6.24 -13.17
C PHE A 18 -8.37 7.25 -12.02
N LEU A 19 -7.38 8.14 -11.88
CA LEU A 19 -7.38 9.16 -10.81
C LEU A 19 -8.58 10.11 -10.96
N VAL A 20 -8.87 10.56 -12.19
CA VAL A 20 -10.06 11.37 -12.49
C VAL A 20 -11.34 10.57 -12.24
N TRP A 21 -11.36 9.29 -12.61
CA TRP A 21 -12.51 8.43 -12.36
C TRP A 21 -12.75 8.25 -10.86
N ALA A 22 -11.72 8.04 -10.04
CA ALA A 22 -11.84 7.75 -8.62
C ALA A 22 -12.24 8.98 -7.77
N GLU A 23 -11.97 10.19 -8.25
CA GLU A 23 -12.21 11.44 -7.52
C GLU A 23 -13.68 11.58 -7.05
N GLY A 24 -13.86 11.80 -5.75
CA GLY A 24 -15.18 12.04 -5.13
C GLY A 24 -16.09 10.81 -5.05
N ARG A 25 -15.63 9.62 -5.46
CA ARG A 25 -16.42 8.40 -5.39
C ARG A 25 -16.37 7.75 -4.01
N PRO A 26 -17.48 7.15 -3.54
CA PRO A 26 -17.47 6.36 -2.31
C PRO A 26 -16.72 5.04 -2.52
N GLY A 27 -15.90 4.66 -1.55
CA GLY A 27 -15.10 3.43 -1.58
C GLY A 27 -13.63 3.68 -1.89
N ARG A 28 -12.82 2.63 -1.79
CA ARG A 28 -11.39 2.64 -2.13
C ARG A 28 -11.16 1.69 -3.31
N TYR A 29 -10.32 2.13 -4.24
CA TYR A 29 -10.08 1.43 -5.50
C TYR A 29 -8.59 1.48 -5.84
N GLU A 30 -8.13 0.44 -6.51
CA GLU A 30 -6.80 0.35 -7.12
C GLU A 30 -6.94 0.08 -8.61
N LEU A 31 -5.87 0.33 -9.36
CA LEU A 31 -5.77 0.01 -10.77
C LEU A 31 -4.69 -1.07 -10.95
N ASN A 32 -5.07 -2.21 -11.51
CA ASN A 32 -4.17 -3.33 -11.74
C ASN A 32 -4.20 -3.72 -13.22
N ALA A 33 -3.12 -3.44 -13.96
CA ALA A 33 -3.02 -3.71 -15.39
C ALA A 33 -4.21 -3.16 -16.21
N GLY A 34 -4.63 -1.94 -15.86
CA GLY A 34 -5.74 -1.22 -16.46
C GLY A 34 -7.12 -1.60 -15.93
N GLU A 35 -7.21 -2.55 -14.99
CA GLU A 35 -8.48 -2.99 -14.40
C GLU A 35 -8.71 -2.32 -13.04
N ILE A 36 -9.92 -1.77 -12.84
CA ILE A 36 -10.32 -1.19 -11.56
C ILE A 36 -10.66 -2.32 -10.58
N VAL A 37 -9.99 -2.32 -9.44
CA VAL A 37 -10.20 -3.28 -8.36
C VAL A 37 -10.73 -2.55 -7.14
N ALA A 38 -11.89 -2.95 -6.65
CA ALA A 38 -12.43 -2.43 -5.39
C ALA A 38 -11.67 -3.06 -4.20
N MET A 39 -11.16 -2.23 -3.30
CA MET A 39 -10.52 -2.69 -2.08
C MET A 39 -11.57 -3.18 -1.09
N SER A 40 -11.25 -4.26 -0.38
CA SER A 40 -12.11 -4.71 0.72
C SER A 40 -12.06 -3.71 1.88
N PRO A 41 -13.19 -3.48 2.59
CA PRO A 41 -13.19 -2.70 3.81
C PRO A 41 -12.20 -3.26 4.82
N GLN A 42 -11.42 -2.37 5.43
CA GLN A 42 -10.41 -2.74 6.40
C GLN A 42 -11.05 -3.22 7.72
N ARG A 43 -10.54 -4.31 8.29
CA ARG A 43 -10.93 -4.81 9.61
C ARG A 43 -10.05 -4.20 10.70
N ALA A 44 -10.55 -4.13 11.94
CA ALA A 44 -9.79 -3.61 13.09
C ALA A 44 -8.39 -4.22 13.22
N ARG A 45 -8.29 -5.57 13.21
CA ARG A 45 -6.99 -6.27 13.23
C ARG A 45 -6.00 -5.82 12.15
N HIS A 46 -6.50 -5.47 10.96
CA HIS A 46 -5.66 -4.99 9.86
C HIS A 46 -5.24 -3.55 10.09
N ALA A 47 -6.10 -2.73 10.70
CA ALA A 47 -5.76 -1.36 11.10
C ALA A 47 -4.70 -1.35 12.20
N ASP A 48 -4.80 -2.23 13.18
CA ASP A 48 -3.84 -2.35 14.27
C ASP A 48 -2.46 -2.78 13.76
N ALA A 49 -2.40 -3.84 12.95
CA ALA A 49 -1.15 -4.32 12.34
C ALA A 49 -0.50 -3.23 11.46
N LYS A 50 -1.29 -2.58 10.62
CA LYS A 50 -0.83 -1.47 9.78
C LYS A 50 -0.27 -0.32 10.61
N PHE A 51 -0.96 0.07 11.68
CA PHE A 51 -0.50 1.14 12.58
C PHE A 51 0.83 0.78 13.28
N ALA A 52 0.98 -0.46 13.73
CA ALA A 52 2.22 -0.95 14.33
C ALA A 52 3.39 -0.87 13.32
N VAL A 53 3.20 -1.36 12.10
CA VAL A 53 4.20 -1.28 11.01
C VAL A 53 4.60 0.18 10.74
N GLN A 54 3.62 1.05 10.54
CA GLN A 54 3.87 2.46 10.22
C GLN A 54 4.62 3.19 11.36
N THR A 55 4.27 2.91 12.62
CA THR A 55 4.92 3.52 13.78
C THR A 55 6.36 3.02 13.95
N THR A 56 6.60 1.73 13.71
CA THR A 56 7.94 1.13 13.73
C THR A 56 8.83 1.73 12.64
N LEU A 57 8.33 1.82 11.40
CA LEU A 57 9.04 2.44 10.28
C LEU A 57 9.37 3.91 10.56
N LYS A 58 8.38 4.69 11.01
CA LYS A 58 8.57 6.10 11.37
C LYS A 58 9.66 6.25 12.45
N SER A 59 9.65 5.38 13.45
CA SER A 59 10.63 5.40 14.53
C SER A 59 12.03 5.03 14.05
N ALA A 60 12.15 4.00 13.19
CA ALA A 60 13.41 3.57 12.61
C ALA A 60 14.04 4.66 11.73
N ILE A 61 13.25 5.30 10.86
CA ILE A 61 13.69 6.43 10.02
C ILE A 61 14.26 7.56 10.88
N ARG A 62 13.55 7.94 11.96
CA ARG A 62 14.00 9.00 12.88
C ARG A 62 15.29 8.63 13.61
N ARG A 63 15.38 7.40 14.15
CA ARG A 63 16.57 6.93 14.87
C ARG A 63 17.79 6.84 13.96
N GLY A 64 17.62 6.42 12.71
CA GLY A 64 18.69 6.33 11.73
C GLY A 64 19.09 7.67 11.09
N ALA A 65 18.40 8.77 11.41
CA ALA A 65 18.58 10.07 10.74
C ALA A 65 18.51 9.97 9.20
N LEU A 66 17.60 9.13 8.71
CA LEU A 66 17.51 8.76 7.30
C LEU A 66 16.78 9.87 6.52
N PRO A 67 17.17 10.17 5.27
CA PRO A 67 16.53 11.18 4.41
C PRO A 67 15.22 10.65 3.81
N CYS A 68 14.37 10.06 4.66
CA CYS A 68 13.11 9.43 4.30
C CYS A 68 12.00 9.93 5.21
N ARG A 69 10.74 9.73 4.81
CA ARG A 69 9.56 9.95 5.65
C ARG A 69 8.59 8.79 5.53
N MET A 70 7.92 8.49 6.64
CA MET A 70 6.73 7.65 6.61
C MET A 70 5.60 8.47 5.96
N CYS A 71 5.14 8.04 4.80
CA CYS A 71 4.01 8.64 4.10
C CYS A 71 2.70 8.13 4.68
N LEU A 72 1.67 8.99 4.69
CA LEU A 72 0.38 8.64 5.29
C LEU A 72 -0.30 7.55 4.47
N ASP A 73 -1.06 6.71 5.17
CA ASP A 73 -2.04 5.82 4.55
C ASP A 73 -2.99 6.62 3.65
N GLY A 74 -3.49 5.99 2.59
CA GLY A 74 -4.44 6.64 1.68
C GLY A 74 -3.85 7.19 0.39
N THR A 75 -2.52 7.12 0.22
CA THR A 75 -1.87 7.71 -0.95
C THR A 75 -1.87 6.71 -2.11
N THR A 76 -2.53 7.04 -3.22
CA THR A 76 -2.38 6.28 -4.46
C THR A 76 -0.96 6.43 -5.00
N VAL A 77 -0.32 5.31 -5.27
CA VAL A 77 1.04 5.19 -5.80
C VAL A 77 0.96 4.66 -7.22
N GLN A 78 1.46 5.46 -8.17
CA GLN A 78 1.62 5.04 -9.56
C GLN A 78 2.87 4.15 -9.70
N ILE A 79 2.69 2.95 -10.26
CA ILE A 79 3.80 2.03 -10.59
C ILE A 79 4.20 2.19 -12.06
N ASP A 80 3.21 2.20 -12.95
CA ASP A 80 3.39 2.45 -14.38
C ASP A 80 2.17 3.19 -14.95
N HIS A 81 1.95 3.13 -16.27
CA HIS A 81 0.84 3.84 -16.92
C HIS A 81 -0.54 3.18 -16.73
N GLU A 82 -0.59 1.93 -16.28
CA GLU A 82 -1.80 1.11 -16.13
C GLU A 82 -1.92 0.49 -14.74
N THR A 83 -0.99 0.77 -13.83
CA THR A 83 -0.95 0.19 -12.48
C THR A 83 -0.76 1.26 -11.43
N ALA A 84 -1.69 1.33 -10.47
CA ALA A 84 -1.61 2.18 -9.30
C ALA A 84 -2.26 1.52 -8.08
N TYR A 85 -1.58 1.54 -6.94
CA TYR A 85 -2.01 0.88 -5.70
C TYR A 85 -2.14 1.86 -4.55
N GLU A 86 -2.90 1.49 -3.53
CA GLU A 86 -3.02 2.23 -2.27
C GLU A 86 -2.39 1.39 -1.14
N PRO A 87 -1.05 1.49 -0.96
CA PRO A 87 -0.32 0.59 -0.08
C PRO A 87 -0.65 0.80 1.40
N ASP A 88 -0.54 -0.27 2.19
CA ASP A 88 -0.75 -0.19 3.64
C ASP A 88 0.39 0.52 4.40
N ALA A 89 1.59 0.52 3.86
CA ALA A 89 2.69 1.32 4.39
C ALA A 89 3.56 1.82 3.23
N LEU A 90 3.91 3.10 3.27
CA LEU A 90 4.76 3.74 2.27
C LEU A 90 5.87 4.54 2.95
N VAL A 91 7.12 4.21 2.62
CA VAL A 91 8.28 5.03 2.98
C VAL A 91 8.74 5.77 1.74
N CYS A 92 8.76 7.10 1.83
CA CYS A 92 9.21 7.96 0.75
C CYS A 92 10.64 8.42 1.06
N CYS A 93 11.63 7.86 0.35
CA CYS A 93 13.05 8.21 0.46
C CYS A 93 13.51 9.03 -0.75
N GLY A 94 14.29 10.09 -0.53
CA GLY A 94 14.75 10.94 -1.63
C GLY A 94 13.64 11.74 -2.32
N GLY A 95 13.96 12.31 -3.49
CA GLY A 95 13.05 13.16 -4.28
C GLY A 95 12.62 12.55 -5.62
N GLY A 96 12.69 11.23 -5.79
CA GLY A 96 12.35 10.55 -7.04
C GLY A 96 10.90 10.06 -7.09
N ASP A 97 10.31 10.11 -8.28
CA ASP A 97 8.91 9.74 -8.57
C ASP A 97 8.71 8.28 -9.03
N LEU A 98 9.77 7.46 -9.12
CA LEU A 98 9.69 6.06 -9.55
C LEU A 98 9.77 5.09 -8.37
N ILE A 99 8.78 4.20 -8.27
CA ILE A 99 8.69 3.15 -7.26
C ILE A 99 8.83 1.79 -7.96
N GLU A 100 9.90 1.07 -7.64
CA GLU A 100 10.08 -0.32 -8.05
C GLU A 100 9.28 -1.23 -7.10
N THR A 101 8.33 -2.01 -7.63
CA THR A 101 7.50 -2.91 -6.82
C THR A 101 8.24 -4.20 -6.51
N HIS A 102 8.44 -4.48 -5.23
CA HIS A 102 8.88 -5.80 -4.75
C HIS A 102 7.86 -6.36 -3.76
N ILE A 103 7.31 -7.53 -4.06
CA ILE A 103 6.43 -8.26 -3.15
C ILE A 103 7.27 -9.23 -2.34
N VAL A 104 7.35 -9.03 -1.03
CA VAL A 104 8.05 -9.92 -0.10
C VAL A 104 7.02 -10.59 0.79
N ALA A 105 6.81 -11.89 0.58
CA ALA A 105 5.82 -12.68 1.33
C ALA A 105 6.38 -13.36 2.59
N SER A 106 7.70 -13.43 2.73
CA SER A 106 8.39 -14.00 3.89
C SER A 106 9.85 -13.56 3.93
N GLY A 107 10.51 -13.70 5.10
CA GLY A 107 11.93 -13.40 5.27
C GLY A 107 12.20 -11.97 5.79
N ALA A 108 13.36 -11.42 5.45
CA ALA A 108 13.76 -10.08 5.84
C ALA A 108 13.59 -9.10 4.66
N LEU A 109 12.87 -8.00 4.88
CA LEU A 109 12.77 -6.88 3.97
C LEU A 109 13.92 -5.91 4.26
N ARG A 110 14.85 -5.80 3.30
CA ARG A 110 15.87 -4.75 3.30
C ARG A 110 15.36 -3.55 2.53
N LEU A 111 15.11 -2.45 3.21
CA LEU A 111 14.84 -1.16 2.57
C LEU A 111 16.17 -0.51 2.22
N ASP A 112 16.49 -0.36 0.93
CA ASP A 112 17.74 0.25 0.45
C ASP A 112 17.49 1.20 -0.74
N PRO A 113 17.70 2.52 -0.60
CA PRO A 113 17.95 3.26 0.64
C PRO A 113 16.75 3.10 1.59
N PRO A 114 16.95 3.03 2.94
CA PRO A 114 18.08 3.59 3.69
C PRO A 114 19.07 2.60 4.36
N GLY A 115 19.01 1.30 4.06
CA GLY A 115 19.79 0.25 4.74
C GLY A 115 19.13 -0.27 6.02
N LEU A 116 17.79 -0.36 6.05
CA LEU A 116 17.03 -0.93 7.17
C LEU A 116 16.59 -2.36 6.87
N ASP A 117 16.95 -3.32 7.73
CA ASP A 117 16.49 -4.71 7.64
C ASP A 117 15.34 -4.95 8.63
N LEU A 118 14.22 -5.50 8.14
CA LEU A 118 13.01 -5.83 8.92
C LEU A 118 12.65 -7.30 8.72
N ALA A 119 12.57 -8.10 9.78
CA ALA A 119 12.00 -9.44 9.64
C ALA A 119 10.47 -9.36 9.56
N LEU A 120 9.87 -9.96 8.54
CA LEU A 120 8.41 -9.96 8.36
C LEU A 120 7.68 -10.69 9.51
N ALA A 121 8.35 -11.64 10.17
CA ALA A 121 7.82 -12.31 11.36
C ALA A 121 7.61 -11.35 12.54
N ASP A 122 8.41 -10.29 12.64
CA ASP A 122 8.28 -9.28 13.70
C ASP A 122 7.12 -8.30 13.43
N LEU A 123 6.53 -8.36 12.23
CA LEU A 123 5.39 -7.53 11.81
C LEU A 123 4.06 -8.26 11.92
N SER A 124 4.08 -9.60 12.03
CA SER A 124 2.94 -10.38 12.46
C SER A 124 2.98 -10.48 13.98
N GLU A 125 2.01 -9.87 14.68
CA GLU A 125 1.73 -10.36 16.02
C GLU A 125 1.27 -11.82 15.85
N ASP A 126 1.91 -12.74 16.57
CA ASP A 126 1.47 -14.13 16.66
C ASP A 126 -0.03 -14.14 16.96
N ASP A 127 -0.79 -14.93 16.21
CA ASP A 127 -2.17 -15.31 16.56
C ASP A 127 -2.11 -15.87 18.00
N ASP A 128 -2.45 -15.07 19.01
CA ASP A 128 -2.70 -15.56 20.36
C ASP A 128 -4.05 -16.28 20.28
N PRO A 129 -4.10 -17.62 20.37
CA PRO A 129 -5.34 -18.34 20.25
C PRO A 129 -6.08 -18.20 21.58
N ALA A 130 -7.00 -17.23 21.65
CA ALA A 130 -8.04 -17.18 22.67
C ALA A 130 -9.22 -18.09 22.30
#